data_AF-A0A090I9H3-F1
#
_entry.id   AF-A0A090I9H3-F1
#
_cell.length_a   1.000
_cell.length_b   1.000
_cell.length_c   1.000
_cell.angle_alpha   90.00
_cell.angle_beta   90.00
_cell.angle_gamma   90.00
#
_symmetry.space_group_name_H-M   'P 1'
#
loop_
_entity.id
_entity.type
_entity.pdbx_description
1 polymer ?
#
loop_
_entity_poly.entity_id
_entity_poly.type
_entity_poly.pdbx_seq_one_letter_code
_entity_poly.pdbx_strand_id
1 'polypeptide(L)'
;MLIKLMRHFTSHKQVIKLDVNPLSIESLEQTLDTLNNEYLSTIQTTYDLAYQDKDRSKLLRLEFCYQGKLLSLHHSLWKGDSSNVQQIGNYIKKLDIDTKKYDYGTSEFIFICYALQHERLHDKVIAFIDKLTVYSSRSEYAPLQYPDLSPLGAWAALAVAIKIPNEIDSVVSFFNEYSTSKTGLYFSYNLMPLLIQTYNLIDDQKAFLTLYCSQISSYLWVTPKHWAKFQHIINPDKFLNQQELKMTLNSELTRWTNSLPLGEHEDYVQTFINPILNDEEDRKEIRYLLEKAQRQAAFR
;
A
#
# COMPACT_ATOMS: atom_id res chain seq x y z
N MET A 1 -6.90 0.80 -32.76
CA MET A 1 -6.80 2.28 -32.82
C MET A 1 -7.36 2.93 -31.55
N LEU A 2 -8.59 2.58 -31.11
CA LEU A 2 -9.19 2.98 -29.82
C LEU A 2 -8.30 2.70 -28.59
N ILE A 3 -7.63 1.54 -28.49
CA ILE A 3 -6.71 1.21 -27.38
C ILE A 3 -5.45 2.11 -27.37
N LYS A 4 -4.93 2.48 -28.56
CA LYS A 4 -3.81 3.43 -28.67
C LYS A 4 -4.24 4.86 -28.35
N LEU A 5 -5.47 5.24 -28.73
CA LEU A 5 -6.08 6.52 -28.36
C LEU A 5 -6.31 6.61 -26.84
N MET A 6 -6.85 5.58 -26.22
CA MET A 6 -7.02 5.50 -24.76
C MET A 6 -5.67 5.54 -24.02
N ARG A 7 -4.65 4.83 -24.51
CA ARG A 7 -3.28 4.93 -23.98
C ARG A 7 -2.65 6.32 -24.15
N HIS A 8 -3.06 7.05 -25.18
CA HIS A 8 -2.63 8.43 -25.44
C HIS A 8 -3.41 9.44 -24.56
N PHE A 9 -4.66 9.16 -24.23
CA PHE A 9 -5.43 9.92 -23.25
C PHE A 9 -4.95 9.66 -21.81
N THR A 10 -4.47 8.45 -21.48
CA THR A 10 -3.84 8.15 -20.16
C THR A 10 -2.40 8.64 -20.02
N SER A 11 -1.74 9.13 -21.09
CA SER A 11 -0.32 9.52 -21.03
C SER A 11 -0.05 10.96 -20.57
N HIS A 12 -1.06 11.72 -20.17
CA HIS A 12 -0.88 13.11 -19.72
C HIS A 12 -0.76 13.12 -18.19
N LYS A 13 0.45 12.92 -17.69
CA LYS A 13 0.72 12.99 -16.24
C LYS A 13 1.14 14.42 -15.87
N GLN A 14 0.49 15.01 -14.88
CA GLN A 14 0.98 16.22 -14.24
C GLN A 14 2.13 15.79 -13.34
N VAL A 15 3.36 16.10 -13.75
CA VAL A 15 4.57 15.74 -13.00
C VAL A 15 4.94 16.89 -12.08
N ILE A 16 4.86 16.66 -10.78
CA ILE A 16 5.32 17.60 -9.76
C ILE A 16 6.64 17.09 -9.20
N LYS A 17 7.69 17.90 -9.35
CA LYS A 17 9.01 17.61 -8.78
C LYS A 17 9.09 18.26 -7.40
N LEU A 18 9.39 17.44 -6.41
CA LEU A 18 9.59 17.84 -5.03
C LEU A 18 11.08 17.74 -4.72
N ASP A 19 11.76 18.88 -4.70
CA ASP A 19 13.16 18.95 -4.29
C ASP A 19 13.26 18.81 -2.77
N VAL A 20 13.83 17.70 -2.33
CA VAL A 20 13.95 17.34 -0.93
C VAL A 20 15.41 17.00 -0.61
N ASN A 21 15.95 17.65 0.41
CA ASN A 21 17.20 17.24 1.03
C ASN A 21 16.89 16.23 2.15
N PRO A 22 17.11 14.92 1.94
CA PRO A 22 16.77 13.89 2.92
C PRO A 22 17.60 13.97 4.22
N LEU A 23 18.66 14.78 4.23
CA LEU A 23 19.51 15.02 5.40
C LEU A 23 19.10 16.25 6.23
N SER A 24 18.15 17.05 5.76
CA SER A 24 17.67 18.23 6.48
C SER A 24 16.25 18.00 6.94
N ILE A 25 16.05 18.05 8.26
CA ILE A 25 14.73 17.91 8.87
C ILE A 25 13.79 19.03 8.41
N GLU A 26 14.30 20.25 8.21
CA GLU A 26 13.53 21.38 7.68
C GLU A 26 13.06 21.12 6.25
N SER A 27 13.91 20.53 5.40
CA SER A 27 13.54 20.19 4.03
C SER A 27 12.52 19.04 3.96
N LEU A 28 12.65 18.05 4.85
CA LEU A 28 11.67 16.97 5.00
C LEU A 28 10.32 17.52 5.46
N GLU A 29 10.33 18.38 6.47
CA GLU A 29 9.15 19.02 7.04
C GLU A 29 8.44 19.91 6.02
N GLN A 30 9.19 20.77 5.32
CA GLN A 30 8.64 21.62 4.27
C GLN A 30 7.98 20.79 3.16
N THR A 31 8.63 19.71 2.73
CA THR A 31 8.04 18.80 1.73
C THR A 31 6.74 18.18 2.24
N LEU A 32 6.69 17.71 3.49
CA LEU A 32 5.46 17.17 4.09
C LEU A 32 4.38 18.24 4.24
N ASP A 33 4.73 19.47 4.58
CA ASP A 33 3.77 20.57 4.69
C ASP A 33 3.21 20.95 3.32
N THR A 34 4.03 21.01 2.27
CA THR A 34 3.53 21.22 0.90
C THR A 34 2.61 20.07 0.47
N LEU A 35 2.98 18.81 0.73
CA LEU A 35 2.11 17.67 0.44
C LEU A 35 0.76 17.79 1.16
N ASN A 36 0.78 18.03 2.46
CA ASN A 36 -0.42 18.02 3.30
C ASN A 36 -1.28 19.27 3.15
N ASN A 37 -0.67 20.44 3.07
CA ASN A 37 -1.35 21.73 3.21
C ASN A 37 -1.51 22.48 1.89
N GLU A 38 -0.81 22.06 0.83
CA GLU A 38 -1.03 22.59 -0.51
C GLU A 38 -1.71 21.52 -1.37
N TYR A 39 -1.07 20.38 -1.58
CA TYR A 39 -1.53 19.41 -2.58
C TYR A 39 -2.71 18.55 -2.12
N LEU A 40 -2.70 18.14 -0.85
CA LEU A 40 -3.74 17.35 -0.22
C LEU A 40 -4.56 18.16 0.79
N SER A 41 -4.56 19.49 0.66
CA SER A 41 -5.23 20.41 1.59
C SER A 41 -6.73 20.19 1.69
N THR A 42 -7.37 20.10 0.52
CA THR A 42 -8.77 19.73 0.37
C THR A 42 -8.91 18.82 -0.84
N ILE A 43 -9.98 18.03 -0.86
CA ILE A 43 -10.29 17.17 -2.00
C ILE A 43 -10.42 18.01 -3.28
N GLN A 44 -11.07 19.17 -3.21
CA GLN A 44 -11.23 20.06 -4.36
C GLN A 44 -9.88 20.56 -4.86
N THR A 45 -8.96 20.96 -3.97
CA THR A 45 -7.62 21.40 -4.35
C THR A 45 -6.84 20.30 -5.04
N THR A 46 -6.86 19.08 -4.50
CA THR A 46 -6.22 17.92 -5.14
C THR A 46 -6.83 17.61 -6.50
N TYR A 47 -8.15 17.70 -6.61
CA TYR A 47 -8.87 17.53 -7.87
C TYR A 47 -8.46 18.61 -8.88
N ASP A 48 -8.50 19.88 -8.50
CA ASP A 48 -8.11 20.99 -9.37
C ASP A 48 -6.68 20.84 -9.87
N LEU A 49 -5.75 20.40 -9.02
CA LEU A 49 -4.37 20.07 -9.40
C LEU A 49 -4.29 18.96 -10.45
N ALA A 50 -5.12 17.92 -10.32
CA ALA A 50 -5.21 16.85 -11.32
C ALA A 50 -5.94 17.28 -12.62
N TYR A 51 -6.73 18.37 -12.57
CA TYR A 51 -7.66 18.77 -13.64
C TYR A 51 -7.45 20.18 -14.21
N GLN A 52 -6.28 20.80 -13.97
CA GLN A 52 -6.01 22.20 -14.38
C GLN A 52 -6.27 22.51 -15.87
N ASP A 53 -6.29 21.52 -16.76
CA ASP A 53 -6.75 21.66 -18.15
C ASP A 53 -8.08 20.92 -18.37
N LYS A 54 -9.17 21.68 -18.56
CA LYS A 54 -10.57 21.19 -18.64
C LYS A 54 -10.84 20.14 -19.73
N ASP A 55 -9.94 19.96 -20.68
CA ASP A 55 -10.14 19.06 -21.81
C ASP A 55 -9.61 17.63 -21.58
N ARG A 56 -8.79 17.37 -20.54
CA ARG A 56 -8.19 16.04 -20.30
C ARG A 56 -7.92 15.78 -18.81
N SER A 57 -8.37 14.65 -18.30
CA SER A 57 -7.94 14.13 -16.99
C SER A 57 -6.41 13.95 -16.98
N LYS A 58 -5.69 14.67 -16.11
CA LYS A 58 -4.25 14.44 -15.89
C LYS A 58 -4.05 13.63 -14.61
N LEU A 59 -3.06 12.75 -14.65
CA LEU A 59 -2.71 11.89 -13.52
C LEU A 59 -1.60 12.55 -12.72
N LEU A 60 -1.78 12.70 -11.40
CA LEU A 60 -0.75 13.28 -10.54
C LEU A 60 0.44 12.31 -10.43
N ARG A 61 1.65 12.80 -10.70
CA ARG A 61 2.89 12.08 -10.42
C ARG A 61 3.76 12.96 -9.54
N LEU A 62 4.14 12.44 -8.38
CA LEU A 62 5.13 13.07 -7.51
C LEU A 62 6.51 12.48 -7.78
N GLU A 63 7.49 13.34 -8.01
CA GLU A 63 8.89 12.98 -8.21
C GLU A 63 9.72 13.58 -7.08
N PHE A 64 10.02 12.78 -6.05
CA PHE A 64 10.91 13.18 -4.97
C PHE A 64 12.36 13.18 -5.48
N CYS A 65 12.96 14.36 -5.53
CA CYS A 65 14.25 14.61 -6.14
C CYS A 65 15.24 15.20 -5.13
N TYR A 66 16.52 14.86 -5.27
CA TYR A 66 17.62 15.52 -4.59
C TYR A 66 18.71 15.85 -5.60
N GLN A 67 19.12 17.12 -5.64
CA GLN A 67 20.11 17.63 -6.60
C GLN A 67 19.75 17.30 -8.07
N GLY A 68 18.46 17.45 -8.42
CA GLY A 68 17.96 17.22 -9.78
C GLY A 68 17.86 15.76 -10.22
N LYS A 69 18.10 14.79 -9.32
CA LYS A 69 17.92 13.35 -9.57
C LYS A 69 16.86 12.78 -8.64
N LEU A 70 16.11 11.78 -9.09
CA LEU A 70 15.20 11.03 -8.21
C LEU A 70 15.95 10.48 -6.99
N LEU A 71 15.31 10.49 -5.83
CA LEU A 71 15.90 9.94 -4.61
C LEU A 71 16.28 8.47 -4.77
N SER A 72 15.51 7.66 -5.49
CA SER A 72 15.86 6.25 -5.76
C SER A 72 17.20 6.11 -6.47
N LEU A 73 17.43 6.91 -7.52
CA LEU A 73 18.70 6.94 -8.24
C LEU A 73 19.81 7.50 -7.36
N HIS A 74 19.57 8.60 -6.66
CA HIS A 74 20.58 9.21 -5.78
C HIS A 74 21.00 8.26 -4.66
N HIS A 75 20.04 7.61 -3.99
CA HIS A 75 20.29 6.67 -2.90
C HIS A 75 21.09 5.45 -3.37
N SER A 76 20.82 4.93 -4.58
CA SER A 76 21.62 3.84 -5.17
C SER A 76 23.09 4.22 -5.42
N LEU A 77 23.36 5.52 -5.60
CA LEU A 77 24.68 6.08 -5.85
C LEU A 77 25.32 6.66 -4.58
N TRP A 78 24.62 6.62 -3.45
CA TRP A 78 25.05 7.28 -2.24
C TRP A 78 26.21 6.52 -1.62
N LYS A 79 27.40 7.10 -1.70
CA LYS A 79 28.61 6.61 -1.04
C LYS A 79 28.71 7.26 0.34
N GLY A 80 27.91 6.77 1.29
CA GLY A 80 27.92 7.25 2.66
C GLY A 80 27.52 6.16 3.64
N ASP A 81 28.43 5.80 4.55
CA ASP A 81 28.26 4.75 5.58
C ASP A 81 27.48 5.22 6.82
N SER A 82 26.55 6.17 6.66
CA SER A 82 25.65 6.47 7.78
C SER A 82 24.75 5.25 8.03
N SER A 83 24.56 4.89 9.30
CA SER A 83 23.70 3.78 9.72
C SER A 83 22.31 3.83 9.08
N ASN A 84 21.79 5.04 8.85
CA ASN A 84 20.46 5.27 8.30
C ASN A 84 20.37 4.94 6.79
N VAL A 85 21.38 5.33 5.99
CA VAL A 85 21.46 4.96 4.57
C VAL A 85 21.53 3.44 4.41
N GLN A 86 22.34 2.77 5.25
CA GLN A 86 22.45 1.31 5.25
C GLN A 86 21.14 0.64 5.66
N GLN A 87 20.44 1.17 6.68
CA GLN A 87 19.16 0.63 7.12
C GLN A 87 18.10 0.73 6.01
N ILE A 88 17.97 1.88 5.35
CA ILE A 88 17.01 2.08 4.25
C ILE A 88 17.38 1.16 3.07
N GLY A 89 18.67 1.07 2.72
CA GLY A 89 19.15 0.15 1.69
C GLY A 89 18.82 -1.31 2.00
N ASN A 90 18.90 -1.72 3.27
CA ASN A 90 18.53 -3.06 3.71
C ASN A 90 17.03 -3.32 3.57
N TYR A 91 16.16 -2.36 3.92
CA TYR A 91 14.72 -2.50 3.70
C TYR A 91 14.40 -2.67 2.22
N ILE A 92 14.96 -1.80 1.37
CA ILE A 92 14.78 -1.86 -0.08
C ILE A 92 15.18 -3.23 -0.63
N LYS A 93 16.34 -3.76 -0.19
CA LYS A 93 16.83 -5.07 -0.61
C LYS A 93 15.90 -6.20 -0.15
N LYS A 94 15.40 -6.16 1.09
CA LYS A 94 14.51 -7.21 1.62
C LYS A 94 13.11 -7.17 0.99
N LEU A 95 12.67 -5.99 0.57
CA LEU A 95 11.44 -5.77 -0.20
C LEU A 95 11.60 -6.07 -1.70
N ASP A 96 12.77 -6.57 -2.13
CA ASP A 96 13.11 -6.88 -3.53
C ASP A 96 12.77 -5.74 -4.52
N ILE A 97 12.99 -4.50 -4.10
CA ILE A 97 12.67 -3.32 -4.91
C ILE A 97 13.82 -3.04 -5.88
N ASP A 98 13.52 -2.99 -7.17
CA ASP A 98 14.49 -2.66 -8.21
C ASP A 98 14.78 -1.14 -8.28
N THR A 99 15.74 -0.69 -7.48
CA THR A 99 16.22 0.71 -7.45
C THR A 99 16.91 1.20 -8.73
N LYS A 100 17.22 0.31 -9.69
CA LYS A 100 17.90 0.68 -10.94
C LYS A 100 16.93 1.19 -12.00
N LYS A 101 15.62 0.98 -11.80
CA LYS A 101 14.58 1.61 -12.61
C LYS A 101 14.27 2.99 -12.02
N TYR A 102 13.92 3.95 -12.87
CA TYR A 102 13.41 5.26 -12.45
C TYR A 102 12.05 5.08 -11.75
N ASP A 103 12.09 4.56 -10.52
CA ASP A 103 10.91 4.25 -9.74
C ASP A 103 10.59 5.40 -8.78
N TYR A 104 9.44 6.01 -9.01
CA TYR A 104 8.87 7.09 -8.23
C TYR A 104 8.43 6.60 -6.85
N GLY A 105 7.94 5.36 -6.79
CA GLY A 105 7.50 4.72 -5.56
C GLY A 105 8.64 4.47 -4.58
N THR A 106 9.76 3.93 -5.08
CA THR A 106 11.00 3.83 -4.31
C THR A 106 11.46 5.20 -3.77
N SER A 107 11.31 6.27 -4.56
CA SER A 107 11.70 7.62 -4.12
C SER A 107 10.81 8.13 -2.98
N GLU A 108 9.50 7.87 -3.04
CA GLU A 108 8.55 8.11 -1.93
C GLU A 108 8.93 7.29 -0.69
N PHE A 109 9.19 5.99 -0.84
CA PHE A 109 9.61 5.12 0.26
C PHE A 109 10.83 5.67 0.99
N ILE A 110 11.87 6.07 0.23
CA ILE A 110 13.10 6.64 0.75
C ILE A 110 12.81 7.94 1.50
N PHE A 111 12.07 8.87 0.88
CA PHE A 111 11.69 10.15 1.49
C PHE A 111 11.00 9.93 2.84
N ILE A 112 9.98 9.07 2.88
CA ILE A 112 9.22 8.79 4.11
C ILE A 112 10.11 8.09 5.14
N CYS A 113 10.96 7.16 4.73
CA CYS A 113 11.92 6.52 5.65
C CYS A 113 12.92 7.50 6.29
N TYR A 114 13.27 8.59 5.60
CA TYR A 114 14.05 9.68 6.19
C TYR A 114 13.21 10.54 7.13
N ALA A 115 11.99 10.92 6.72
CA ALA A 115 11.08 11.67 7.59
C ALA A 115 10.80 10.94 8.92
N LEU A 116 10.55 9.63 8.87
CA LEU A 116 10.25 8.80 10.03
C LEU A 116 11.44 8.59 10.99
N GLN A 117 12.65 9.06 10.65
CA GLN A 117 13.77 9.13 11.61
C GLN A 117 13.57 10.24 12.65
N HIS A 118 12.64 11.15 12.41
CA HIS A 118 12.38 12.29 13.27
C HIS A 118 10.97 12.21 13.82
N GLU A 119 10.84 11.92 15.13
CA GLU A 119 9.54 11.76 15.81
C GLU A 119 8.59 12.94 15.56
N ARG A 120 9.10 14.17 15.53
CA ARG A 120 8.28 15.37 15.26
C ARG A 120 7.61 15.39 13.88
N LEU A 121 8.07 14.56 12.95
CA LEU A 121 7.51 14.46 11.59
C LEU A 121 6.52 13.30 11.45
N HIS A 122 6.38 12.43 12.46
CA HIS A 122 5.50 11.25 12.40
C HIS A 122 4.06 11.66 12.12
N ASP A 123 3.51 12.61 12.87
CA ASP A 123 2.13 13.09 12.68
C ASP A 123 1.89 13.64 11.26
N LYS A 124 2.89 14.30 10.67
CA LYS A 124 2.80 14.81 9.30
C LYS A 124 2.80 13.68 8.27
N VAL A 125 3.55 12.60 8.51
CA VAL A 125 3.54 11.40 7.66
C VAL A 125 2.21 10.65 7.79
N ILE A 126 1.67 10.52 9.00
CA ILE A 126 0.36 9.89 9.22
C ILE A 126 -0.75 10.72 8.57
N ALA A 127 -0.74 12.05 8.75
CA ALA A 127 -1.70 12.93 8.08
C ALA A 127 -1.67 12.81 6.55
N PHE A 128 -0.49 12.57 5.97
CA PHE A 128 -0.35 12.32 4.53
C PHE A 128 -1.06 11.03 4.10
N ILE A 129 -0.89 9.93 4.85
CA ILE A 129 -1.55 8.64 4.59
C ILE A 129 -3.07 8.74 4.80
N ASP A 130 -3.50 9.36 5.90
CA ASP A 130 -4.92 9.48 6.25
C ASP A 130 -5.68 10.32 5.23
N LYS A 131 -5.09 11.43 4.76
CA LYS A 131 -5.69 12.25 3.69
C LYS A 131 -5.86 11.44 2.41
N LEU A 132 -4.86 10.67 2.01
CA LEU A 132 -4.95 9.79 0.84
C LEU A 132 -6.00 8.69 1.03
N THR A 133 -6.16 8.17 2.25
CA THR A 133 -7.21 7.19 2.61
C THR A 133 -8.61 7.77 2.45
N VAL A 134 -8.84 8.99 2.94
CA VAL A 134 -10.13 9.68 2.73
C VAL A 134 -10.39 9.87 1.24
N TYR A 135 -9.37 10.14 0.45
CA TYR A 135 -9.54 10.41 -0.98
C TYR A 135 -9.79 9.14 -1.79
N SER A 136 -9.18 8.01 -1.42
CA SER A 136 -9.44 6.72 -2.05
C SER A 136 -10.86 6.20 -1.78
N SER A 137 -11.42 6.51 -0.60
CA SER A 137 -12.76 6.05 -0.18
C SER A 137 -13.95 6.66 -0.93
N ARG A 138 -13.76 7.79 -1.65
CA ARG A 138 -14.87 8.55 -2.26
C ARG A 138 -15.03 8.24 -3.75
N SER A 139 -16.19 7.69 -4.11
CA SER A 139 -16.55 7.29 -5.49
C SER A 139 -16.52 8.44 -6.51
N GLU A 140 -16.82 9.66 -6.07
CA GLU A 140 -16.80 10.88 -6.89
C GLU A 140 -15.39 11.28 -7.36
N TYR A 141 -14.35 10.70 -6.76
CA TYR A 141 -12.95 11.00 -7.05
C TYR A 141 -12.22 9.81 -7.67
N ALA A 142 -12.94 9.04 -8.50
CA ALA A 142 -12.41 8.05 -9.45
C ALA A 142 -11.14 8.48 -10.23
N PRO A 143 -10.86 9.77 -10.49
CA PRO A 143 -9.59 10.21 -11.07
C PRO A 143 -8.38 9.86 -10.22
N LEU A 144 -8.52 9.94 -8.89
CA LEU A 144 -7.51 9.51 -7.91
C LEU A 144 -7.36 7.98 -7.85
N GLN A 145 -8.30 7.27 -8.47
CA GLN A 145 -8.29 5.82 -8.52
C GLN A 145 -7.48 5.33 -9.73
N TYR A 146 -7.24 6.09 -10.80
CA TYR A 146 -6.64 5.52 -12.02
C TYR A 146 -5.26 4.84 -11.83
N PRO A 147 -4.94 3.78 -12.59
CA PRO A 147 -3.70 2.99 -12.45
C PRO A 147 -2.40 3.79 -12.66
N ASP A 148 -2.51 5.00 -13.18
CA ASP A 148 -1.38 5.86 -13.46
C ASP A 148 -1.05 6.84 -12.32
N LEU A 149 -1.91 6.92 -11.29
CA LEU A 149 -1.57 7.32 -9.92
C LEU A 149 -0.90 6.16 -9.18
N SER A 150 0.12 5.64 -9.85
CA SER A 150 1.17 4.81 -9.30
C SER A 150 1.53 5.30 -7.90
N PRO A 151 1.66 4.36 -6.97
CA PRO A 151 0.78 4.15 -5.84
C PRO A 151 1.06 5.14 -4.71
N LEU A 152 0.61 6.38 -4.91
CA LEU A 152 0.85 7.47 -3.97
C LEU A 152 0.31 7.09 -2.59
N GLY A 153 1.16 7.19 -1.57
CA GLY A 153 0.84 6.78 -0.22
C GLY A 153 1.06 5.30 0.07
N ALA A 154 1.11 4.40 -0.91
CA ALA A 154 1.34 2.98 -0.63
C ALA A 154 2.76 2.76 -0.09
N TRP A 155 3.77 3.35 -0.72
CA TRP A 155 5.14 3.24 -0.23
C TRP A 155 5.33 3.95 1.11
N ALA A 156 4.62 5.06 1.32
CA ALA A 156 4.56 5.74 2.61
C ALA A 156 3.96 4.82 3.68
N ALA A 157 2.84 4.18 3.40
CA ALA A 157 2.16 3.26 4.29
C ALA A 157 3.03 2.02 4.62
N LEU A 158 3.79 1.49 3.65
CA LEU A 158 4.76 0.44 3.93
C LEU A 158 5.89 0.91 4.84
N ALA A 159 6.43 2.11 4.60
CA ALA A 159 7.47 2.69 5.45
C ALA A 159 6.96 2.91 6.89
N VAL A 160 5.72 3.39 7.05
CA VAL A 160 5.05 3.54 8.35
C VAL A 160 4.89 2.18 9.04
N ALA A 161 4.38 1.16 8.32
CA ALA A 161 4.22 -0.18 8.88
C ALA A 161 5.53 -0.75 9.43
N ILE A 162 6.66 -0.49 8.76
CA ILE A 162 7.98 -0.98 9.16
C ILE A 162 8.56 -0.17 10.32
N LYS A 163 8.45 1.17 10.30
CA LYS A 163 9.22 2.04 11.21
C LYS A 163 8.44 2.51 12.43
N ILE A 164 7.11 2.57 12.36
CA ILE A 164 6.23 3.02 13.45
C ILE A 164 5.01 2.09 13.55
N PRO A 165 5.21 0.82 13.96
CA PRO A 165 4.16 -0.20 13.96
C PRO A 165 2.96 0.10 14.88
N ASN A 166 3.09 1.06 15.80
CA ASN A 166 1.97 1.58 16.59
C ASN A 166 0.91 2.31 15.74
N GLU A 167 1.28 2.80 14.55
CA GLU A 167 0.38 3.48 13.61
C GLU A 167 -0.18 2.54 12.52
N ILE A 168 -0.19 1.23 12.78
CA ILE A 168 -0.61 0.23 11.80
C ILE A 168 -2.08 0.37 11.38
N ASP A 169 -2.92 0.96 12.23
CA ASP A 169 -4.35 1.15 11.95
C ASP A 169 -4.57 2.13 10.77
N SER A 170 -3.77 3.21 10.68
CA SER A 170 -3.79 4.13 9.53
C SER A 170 -3.32 3.43 8.24
N VAL A 171 -2.27 2.60 8.33
CA VAL A 171 -1.76 1.81 7.21
C VAL A 171 -2.82 0.82 6.71
N VAL A 172 -3.46 0.10 7.63
CA VAL A 172 -4.51 -0.86 7.32
C VAL A 172 -5.71 -0.16 6.70
N SER A 173 -6.13 0.96 7.26
CA SER A 173 -7.22 1.79 6.72
C SER A 173 -6.92 2.22 5.28
N PHE A 174 -5.72 2.73 5.02
CA PHE A 174 -5.27 3.08 3.68
C PHE A 174 -5.39 1.91 2.70
N PHE A 175 -4.79 0.76 3.02
CA PHE A 175 -4.78 -0.38 2.11
C PHE A 175 -6.17 -0.97 1.90
N ASN A 176 -7.06 -0.88 2.89
CA ASN A 176 -8.44 -1.35 2.74
C ASN A 176 -9.22 -0.49 1.75
N GLU A 177 -9.22 0.83 1.95
CA GLU A 177 -9.88 1.77 1.02
C GLU A 177 -9.25 1.72 -0.38
N TYR A 178 -7.93 1.52 -0.43
CA TYR A 178 -7.22 1.34 -1.69
C TYR A 178 -7.67 0.06 -2.41
N SER A 179 -7.86 -1.04 -1.68
CA SER A 179 -8.19 -2.36 -2.23
C SER A 179 -9.66 -2.51 -2.64
N THR A 180 -10.58 -1.75 -2.05
CA THR A 180 -12.01 -1.72 -2.43
C THR A 180 -12.28 -0.84 -3.66
N SER A 181 -11.33 0.00 -4.07
CA SER A 181 -11.45 0.82 -5.27
C SER A 181 -11.38 -0.01 -6.57
N LYS A 182 -12.07 0.45 -7.65
CA LYS A 182 -12.08 -0.23 -8.97
C LYS A 182 -10.70 -0.49 -9.57
N THR A 183 -9.68 0.21 -9.09
CA THR A 183 -8.29 0.17 -9.56
C THR A 183 -7.34 -0.53 -8.60
N GLY A 184 -7.74 -0.74 -7.34
CA GLY A 184 -7.07 -1.64 -6.41
C GLY A 184 -6.89 -3.04 -7.00
N LEU A 185 -7.83 -3.49 -7.84
CA LEU A 185 -7.77 -4.75 -8.59
C LEU A 185 -6.61 -4.84 -9.60
N TYR A 186 -6.13 -3.72 -10.17
CA TYR A 186 -4.99 -3.72 -11.10
C TYR A 186 -3.65 -3.57 -10.36
N PHE A 187 -3.65 -2.93 -9.19
CA PHE A 187 -2.44 -2.67 -8.41
C PHE A 187 -2.07 -3.77 -7.42
N SER A 188 -3.06 -4.55 -6.97
CA SER A 188 -2.85 -5.73 -6.16
C SER A 188 -1.76 -6.63 -6.79
N TYR A 189 -1.63 -6.68 -8.12
CA TYR A 189 -0.65 -7.57 -8.76
C TYR A 189 0.82 -7.24 -8.42
N ASN A 190 1.12 -5.97 -8.12
CA ASN A 190 2.49 -5.49 -7.89
C ASN A 190 2.78 -5.12 -6.43
N LEU A 191 1.78 -4.62 -5.68
CA LEU A 191 1.96 -4.24 -4.28
C LEU A 191 1.80 -5.41 -3.31
N MET A 192 1.12 -6.50 -3.70
CA MET A 192 0.84 -7.58 -2.77
C MET A 192 2.06 -8.42 -2.36
N PRO A 193 2.98 -8.77 -3.27
CA PRO A 193 4.25 -9.40 -2.87
C PRO A 193 5.01 -8.51 -1.89
N LEU A 194 4.97 -7.20 -2.15
CA LEU A 194 5.63 -6.18 -1.36
C LEU A 194 4.98 -6.01 0.02
N LEU A 195 3.65 -6.08 0.13
CA LEU A 195 2.90 -6.07 1.39
C LEU A 195 3.20 -7.32 2.23
N ILE A 196 3.28 -8.48 1.59
CA ILE A 196 3.67 -9.74 2.22
C ILE A 196 5.14 -9.66 2.67
N GLN A 197 6.03 -9.13 1.86
CA GLN A 197 7.41 -8.88 2.26
C GLN A 197 7.52 -7.84 3.38
N THR A 198 6.63 -6.84 3.42
CA THR A 198 6.62 -5.79 4.43
C THR A 198 6.32 -6.34 5.81
N TYR A 199 5.35 -7.24 5.96
CA TYR A 199 5.10 -7.86 7.26
C TYR A 199 6.32 -8.69 7.73
N ASN A 200 7.12 -9.25 6.79
CA ASN A 200 8.34 -9.98 7.14
C ASN A 200 9.40 -9.05 7.78
N LEU A 201 9.22 -7.73 7.69
CA LEU A 201 10.09 -6.70 8.27
C LEU A 201 9.57 -6.09 9.57
N ILE A 202 8.31 -6.37 9.94
CA ILE A 202 7.72 -5.88 11.19
C ILE A 202 8.10 -6.86 12.31
N ASP A 203 8.69 -6.31 13.37
CA ASP A 203 9.08 -7.07 14.57
C ASP A 203 7.95 -7.08 15.63
N ASP A 204 7.05 -6.10 15.61
CA ASP A 204 5.86 -6.08 16.46
C ASP A 204 4.83 -7.11 16.00
N GLN A 205 4.59 -8.13 16.82
CA GLN A 205 3.73 -9.26 16.47
C GLN A 205 2.28 -8.84 16.21
N LYS A 206 1.76 -7.87 16.95
CA LYS A 206 0.37 -7.42 16.82
C LYS A 206 0.18 -6.65 15.50
N ALA A 207 1.07 -5.71 15.21
CA ALA A 207 1.03 -4.93 13.97
C ALA A 207 1.25 -5.84 12.74
N PHE A 208 2.18 -6.78 12.85
CA PHE A 208 2.40 -7.84 11.86
C PHE A 208 1.09 -8.61 11.55
N LEU A 209 0.42 -9.15 12.59
CA LEU A 209 -0.80 -9.93 12.41
C LEU A 209 -1.95 -9.09 11.85
N THR A 210 -2.09 -7.86 12.32
CA THR A 210 -3.15 -6.93 11.89
C THR A 210 -3.02 -6.60 10.41
N LEU A 211 -1.82 -6.21 9.97
CA LEU A 211 -1.57 -5.92 8.56
C LEU A 211 -1.77 -7.18 7.70
N TYR A 212 -1.17 -8.30 8.09
CA TYR A 212 -1.26 -9.55 7.34
C TYR A 212 -2.71 -10.01 7.16
N CYS A 213 -3.49 -10.10 8.25
CA CYS A 213 -4.87 -10.57 8.19
C CYS A 213 -5.76 -9.65 7.36
N SER A 214 -5.57 -8.33 7.48
CA SER A 214 -6.31 -7.36 6.68
C SER A 214 -6.01 -7.52 5.19
N GLN A 215 -4.72 -7.69 4.82
CA GLN A 215 -4.33 -7.83 3.42
C GLN A 215 -4.80 -9.17 2.83
N ILE A 216 -4.55 -10.29 3.51
CA ILE A 216 -5.00 -11.60 3.05
C ILE A 216 -6.52 -11.64 2.88
N SER A 217 -7.28 -11.07 3.81
CA SER A 217 -8.75 -11.01 3.71
C SER A 217 -9.24 -10.21 2.50
N SER A 218 -8.52 -9.16 2.10
CA SER A 218 -8.84 -8.39 0.89
C SER A 218 -8.75 -9.23 -0.40
N TYR A 219 -7.99 -10.34 -0.38
CA TYR A 219 -7.80 -11.20 -1.57
C TYR A 219 -9.01 -12.09 -1.85
N LEU A 220 -9.95 -12.21 -0.92
CA LEU A 220 -11.22 -12.91 -1.14
C LEU A 220 -11.99 -12.41 -2.37
N TRP A 221 -11.77 -11.14 -2.74
CA TRP A 221 -12.47 -10.50 -3.85
C TRP A 221 -11.77 -10.70 -5.22
N VAL A 222 -10.56 -11.25 -5.26
CA VAL A 222 -9.77 -11.37 -6.49
C VAL A 222 -9.47 -12.83 -6.82
N THR A 223 -9.45 -13.20 -8.11
CA THR A 223 -9.32 -14.61 -8.52
C THR A 223 -8.05 -15.26 -7.97
N PRO A 224 -8.14 -16.35 -7.18
CA PRO A 224 -7.01 -16.99 -6.49
C PRO A 224 -5.86 -17.44 -7.41
N LYS A 225 -6.16 -17.86 -8.64
CA LYS A 225 -5.17 -18.28 -9.65
C LYS A 225 -4.12 -17.23 -9.96
N HIS A 226 -4.46 -15.95 -9.83
CA HIS A 226 -3.50 -14.87 -10.00
C HIS A 226 -2.48 -14.75 -8.86
N TRP A 227 -2.85 -15.25 -7.68
CA TRP A 227 -2.10 -15.08 -6.44
C TRP A 227 -1.34 -16.31 -5.98
N ALA A 228 -1.70 -17.50 -6.47
CA ALA A 228 -1.01 -18.76 -6.15
C ALA A 228 0.52 -18.68 -6.33
N LYS A 229 0.99 -17.89 -7.30
CA LYS A 229 2.43 -17.68 -7.55
C LYS A 229 3.18 -16.98 -6.41
N PHE A 230 2.50 -16.32 -5.48
CA PHE A 230 3.13 -15.57 -4.38
C PHE A 230 3.09 -16.32 -3.03
N GLN A 231 2.50 -17.52 -2.98
CA GLN A 231 2.42 -18.33 -1.76
C GLN A 231 3.80 -18.58 -1.13
N HIS A 232 4.84 -18.73 -1.95
CA HIS A 232 6.21 -18.98 -1.49
C HIS A 232 6.85 -17.83 -0.67
N ILE A 233 6.24 -16.64 -0.69
CA ILE A 233 6.70 -15.47 0.07
C ILE A 233 6.15 -15.50 1.50
N ILE A 234 5.09 -16.29 1.73
CA ILE A 234 4.48 -16.46 3.04
C ILE A 234 5.43 -17.27 3.93
N ASN A 235 5.85 -16.68 5.05
CA ASN A 235 6.68 -17.35 6.03
C ASN A 235 5.80 -17.86 7.18
N PRO A 236 5.43 -19.14 7.20
CA PRO A 236 4.54 -19.69 8.22
C PRO A 236 5.14 -19.59 9.64
N ASP A 237 6.47 -19.58 9.77
CA ASP A 237 7.16 -19.55 11.06
C ASP A 237 6.97 -18.23 11.82
N LYS A 238 6.51 -17.16 11.14
CA LYS A 238 6.16 -15.89 11.81
C LYS A 238 4.84 -15.97 12.59
N PHE A 239 4.00 -16.98 12.35
CA PHE A 239 2.69 -17.11 13.00
C PHE A 239 2.75 -17.92 14.30
N LEU A 240 3.51 -17.42 15.27
CA LEU A 240 3.76 -18.10 16.55
C LEU A 240 2.52 -18.13 17.47
N ASN A 241 1.66 -17.10 17.40
CA ASN A 241 0.42 -17.02 18.17
C ASN A 241 -0.79 -17.39 17.30
N GLN A 242 -1.07 -18.68 17.19
CA GLN A 242 -2.15 -19.22 16.36
C GLN A 242 -3.54 -18.75 16.79
N GLN A 243 -3.77 -18.55 18.10
CA GLN A 243 -5.05 -18.06 18.61
C GLN A 243 -5.33 -16.61 18.18
N GLU A 244 -4.33 -15.74 18.30
CA GLU A 244 -4.46 -14.33 17.89
C GLU A 244 -4.55 -14.19 16.37
N LEU A 245 -3.80 -15.00 15.61
CA LEU A 245 -3.95 -15.12 14.16
C LEU A 245 -5.39 -15.46 13.80
N LYS A 246 -5.95 -16.53 14.40
CA LYS A 246 -7.33 -16.96 14.15
C LYS A 246 -8.33 -15.84 14.43
N MET A 247 -8.24 -15.21 15.60
CA MET A 247 -9.17 -14.14 16.00
C MET A 247 -9.11 -12.95 15.04
N THR A 248 -7.90 -12.50 14.70
CA THR A 248 -7.69 -11.35 13.80
C THR A 248 -8.19 -11.67 12.40
N LEU A 249 -7.85 -12.86 11.89
CA LEU A 249 -8.31 -13.33 10.58
C LEU A 249 -9.83 -13.44 10.51
N ASN A 250 -10.51 -13.99 11.52
CA ASN A 250 -11.97 -14.11 11.55
C ASN A 250 -12.64 -12.72 11.51
N SER A 251 -12.13 -11.77 12.30
CA SER A 251 -12.59 -10.38 12.29
C SER A 251 -12.46 -9.75 10.89
N GLU A 252 -11.29 -9.91 10.27
CA GLU A 252 -11.01 -9.33 8.96
C GLU A 252 -11.83 -9.97 7.83
N LEU A 253 -11.96 -11.30 7.80
CA LEU A 253 -12.80 -11.99 6.82
C LEU A 253 -14.27 -11.62 6.98
N THR A 254 -14.77 -11.49 8.21
CA THR A 254 -16.15 -11.03 8.47
C THR A 254 -16.39 -9.63 7.88
N ARG A 255 -15.43 -8.72 8.08
CA ARG A 255 -15.51 -7.35 7.52
C ARG A 255 -15.57 -7.36 5.99
N TRP A 256 -14.68 -8.11 5.35
CA TRP A 256 -14.59 -8.17 3.88
C TRP A 256 -15.80 -8.88 3.24
N THR A 257 -16.26 -9.98 3.83
CA THR A 257 -17.42 -10.74 3.34
C THR A 257 -18.74 -9.97 3.46
N ASN A 258 -18.86 -9.04 4.41
CA ASN A 258 -20.00 -8.14 4.49
C ASN A 258 -19.97 -7.03 3.42
N SER A 259 -18.77 -6.65 2.98
CA SER A 259 -18.54 -5.44 2.18
C SER A 259 -18.52 -5.73 0.67
N LEU A 260 -18.13 -6.92 0.25
CA LEU A 260 -17.90 -7.25 -1.17
C LEU A 260 -18.41 -8.64 -1.56
N PRO A 261 -18.79 -8.84 -2.84
CA PRO A 261 -19.20 -10.15 -3.35
C PRO A 261 -18.00 -11.12 -3.34
N LEU A 262 -18.27 -12.35 -2.92
CA LEU A 262 -17.25 -13.40 -2.81
C LEU A 262 -16.88 -14.00 -4.18
N GLY A 263 -15.58 -14.22 -4.39
CA GLY A 263 -15.05 -15.06 -5.47
C GLY A 263 -15.07 -16.56 -5.14
N GLU A 264 -14.33 -17.36 -5.93
CA GLU A 264 -14.09 -18.78 -5.65
C GLU A 264 -13.25 -18.93 -4.36
N HIS A 265 -13.85 -19.42 -3.27
CA HIS A 265 -13.25 -19.40 -1.94
C HIS A 265 -12.35 -20.62 -1.63
N GLU A 266 -12.52 -21.76 -2.30
CA GLU A 266 -11.71 -22.97 -2.02
C GLU A 266 -10.23 -22.79 -2.39
N ASP A 267 -9.94 -22.24 -3.57
CA ASP A 267 -8.55 -21.95 -3.97
C ASP A 267 -7.89 -20.92 -3.04
N TYR A 268 -8.67 -19.95 -2.55
CA TYR A 268 -8.22 -18.98 -1.54
C TYR A 268 -7.84 -19.67 -0.22
N VAL A 269 -8.71 -20.55 0.29
CA VAL A 269 -8.46 -21.30 1.53
C VAL A 269 -7.19 -22.13 1.40
N GLN A 270 -7.02 -22.85 0.28
CA GLN A 270 -5.84 -23.67 0.04
C GLN A 270 -4.55 -22.83 -0.05
N THR A 271 -4.61 -21.68 -0.71
CA THR A 271 -3.43 -20.85 -0.97
C THR A 271 -2.99 -20.04 0.25
N PHE A 272 -3.94 -19.48 1.01
CA PHE A 272 -3.65 -18.46 2.03
C PHE A 272 -3.99 -18.87 3.46
N ILE A 273 -4.98 -19.73 3.66
CA ILE A 273 -5.46 -20.07 5.01
C ILE A 273 -4.80 -21.36 5.51
N ASN A 274 -4.81 -22.41 4.69
CA ASN A 274 -4.24 -23.71 5.06
C ASN A 274 -2.75 -23.68 5.44
N PRO A 275 -1.89 -22.86 4.80
CA PRO A 275 -0.47 -22.82 5.15
C PRO A 275 -0.15 -22.16 6.49
N ILE A 276 -1.06 -21.35 7.04
CA ILE A 276 -0.81 -20.53 8.24
C ILE A 276 -1.58 -20.99 9.48
N LEU A 277 -2.70 -21.69 9.28
CA LEU A 277 -3.49 -22.30 10.36
C LEU A 277 -3.15 -23.78 10.50
N ASN A 278 -2.68 -24.15 11.69
CA ASN A 278 -2.27 -25.53 11.98
C ASN A 278 -3.43 -26.44 12.37
N ASP A 279 -4.47 -25.89 13.00
CA ASP A 279 -5.60 -26.64 13.56
C ASP A 279 -6.68 -26.94 12.49
N GLU A 280 -7.22 -28.16 12.51
CA GLU A 280 -8.25 -28.58 11.54
C GLU A 280 -9.62 -27.94 11.81
N GLU A 281 -10.00 -27.78 13.09
CA GLU A 281 -11.27 -27.16 13.47
C GLU A 281 -11.26 -25.66 13.16
N ASP A 282 -10.13 -24.97 13.36
CA ASP A 282 -9.97 -23.58 12.98
C ASP A 282 -10.14 -23.38 11.46
N ARG A 283 -9.58 -24.29 10.65
CA ARG A 283 -9.75 -24.28 9.19
C ARG A 283 -11.21 -24.55 8.79
N LYS A 284 -11.90 -25.46 9.48
CA LYS A 284 -13.34 -25.72 9.26
C LYS A 284 -14.20 -24.49 9.59
N GLU A 285 -13.89 -23.78 10.67
CA GLU A 285 -14.60 -22.57 11.07
C GLU A 285 -14.48 -21.46 10.02
N ILE A 286 -13.25 -21.21 9.52
CA ILE A 286 -13.02 -20.24 8.44
C ILE A 286 -13.74 -20.64 7.16
N ARG A 287 -13.70 -21.91 6.77
CA ARG A 287 -14.44 -22.41 5.59
C ARG A 287 -15.95 -22.19 5.76
N TYR A 288 -16.51 -22.52 6.92
CA TYR A 288 -17.92 -22.29 7.21
C TYR A 288 -18.32 -20.81 7.08
N LEU A 289 -17.49 -19.89 7.56
CA LEU A 289 -17.71 -18.45 7.42
C LEU A 289 -17.78 -18.03 5.94
N LEU A 290 -16.84 -18.50 5.11
CA LEU A 290 -16.79 -18.19 3.69
C LEU A 290 -17.98 -18.79 2.92
N GLU A 291 -18.34 -20.05 3.19
CA GLU A 291 -19.51 -20.69 2.60
C GLU A 291 -20.80 -19.95 2.96
N LYS A 292 -20.97 -19.55 4.22
CA LYS A 292 -22.14 -18.80 4.68
C LYS A 292 -22.26 -17.48 3.92
N ALA A 293 -21.18 -16.74 3.81
CA ALA A 293 -21.16 -15.47 3.09
C ALA A 293 -21.42 -15.67 1.58
N GLN A 294 -20.92 -16.75 0.97
CA GLN A 294 -21.18 -17.05 -0.44
C GLN A 294 -22.67 -17.35 -0.67
N ARG A 295 -23.31 -18.11 0.22
CA ARG A 295 -24.75 -18.34 0.15
C ARG A 295 -25.51 -17.02 0.23
N GLN A 296 -25.14 -16.14 1.16
CA GLN A 296 -25.76 -14.81 1.29
C GLN A 296 -25.60 -13.95 0.03
N ALA A 297 -24.45 -14.02 -0.65
CA ALA A 297 -24.22 -13.32 -1.90
C ALA A 297 -25.07 -13.86 -3.06
N ALA A 298 -25.34 -15.17 -3.11
CA ALA A 298 -26.17 -15.79 -4.15
C ALA A 298 -27.67 -15.43 -4.05
N PHE A 299 -28.12 -14.91 -2.90
CA PHE A 299 -29.50 -14.46 -2.67
C PHE A 299 -29.70 -12.94 -2.87
N ARG A 300 -28.62 -12.19 -3.17
CA ARG A 300 -28.65 -10.75 -3.49
C ARG A 300 -28.64 -10.54 -4.99
#